data_AF-A0A925TVU2-F1
#
_entry.id   AF-A0A925TVU2-F1
#
_cell.length_a   1.000
_cell.length_b   1.000
_cell.length_c   1.000
_cell.angle_alpha   90.00
_cell.angle_beta   90.00
_cell.angle_gamma   90.00
#
_symmetry.space_group_name_H-M   'P 1'
#
loop_
_entity.id
_entity.type
_entity.pdbx_description
1 polymer ?
#
loop_
_entity_poly.entity_id
_entity_poly.type
_entity_poly.pdbx_seq_one_letter_code
_entity_poly.pdbx_strand_id
1 'polypeptide(L)'
;YAFGIVYLAINMAPAGFWPGSMQDKGVPDMQSAYSAIFGQGMWIIGGSLAAFVFSQLVDVTIFHRIKFLTGEKNIWLRATGSTVISQIFDSLIVLYIAFVLGPQQWSMSLFLAVATVNYVYKVCAAIVLTPLLYVVHNRIDNFLGKELSLKMREEAMRK
;
A
#
# COMPACT_ATOMS: atom_id res chain seq x y z
N TYR A 1 -8.02 -17.05 -7.55
CA TYR A 1 -9.22 -17.87 -7.30
C TYR A 1 -10.35 -17.04 -6.69
N ALA A 2 -10.17 -16.42 -5.51
CA ALA A 2 -11.21 -15.62 -4.85
C ALA A 2 -11.80 -14.46 -5.69
N PHE A 3 -10.98 -13.75 -6.46
CA PHE A 3 -11.42 -12.61 -7.31
C PHE A 3 -12.43 -12.99 -8.38
N GLY A 4 -12.16 -14.08 -9.11
CA GLY A 4 -13.08 -14.57 -10.14
C GLY A 4 -14.41 -15.00 -9.53
N ILE A 5 -14.38 -15.59 -8.34
CA ILE A 5 -15.59 -16.01 -7.61
C ILE A 5 -16.42 -14.80 -7.19
N VAL A 6 -15.79 -13.76 -6.62
CA VAL A 6 -16.48 -12.53 -6.22
C VAL A 6 -17.05 -11.80 -7.44
N TYR A 7 -16.29 -11.72 -8.53
CA TYR A 7 -16.75 -11.12 -9.79
C TYR A 7 -17.95 -11.87 -10.36
N LEU A 8 -17.91 -13.21 -10.39
CA LEU A 8 -19.04 -14.03 -10.82
C LEU A 8 -20.24 -13.87 -9.88
N ALA A 9 -20.02 -13.85 -8.57
CA ALA A 9 -21.08 -13.68 -7.57
C ALA A 9 -21.82 -12.33 -7.70
N ILE A 10 -21.11 -11.25 -8.04
CA ILE A 10 -21.72 -9.94 -8.29
C ILE A 10 -22.61 -9.95 -9.53
N ASN A 11 -22.19 -10.65 -10.59
CA ASN A 11 -22.90 -10.69 -11.87
C ASN A 11 -23.98 -11.77 -11.95
N MET A 12 -24.04 -12.69 -10.98
CA MET A 12 -25.09 -13.71 -10.91
C MET A 12 -26.41 -13.10 -10.43
N ALA A 13 -27.51 -13.59 -11.00
CA ALA A 13 -28.85 -13.19 -10.58
C ALA A 13 -29.04 -13.55 -9.09
N PRO A 14 -29.45 -12.59 -8.24
CA PRO A 14 -29.67 -12.86 -6.83
C PRO A 14 -30.89 -13.77 -6.64
N ALA A 15 -30.85 -14.59 -5.59
CA ALA A 15 -32.03 -15.33 -5.16
C ALA A 15 -33.14 -14.36 -4.74
N GLY A 16 -34.42 -14.73 -4.94
CA GLY A 16 -35.55 -13.81 -4.69
C GLY A 16 -35.65 -13.27 -3.26
N PHE A 17 -35.13 -13.99 -2.26
CA PHE A 17 -35.09 -13.54 -0.86
C PHE A 17 -33.91 -12.60 -0.54
N TRP A 18 -32.88 -12.56 -1.38
CA TRP A 18 -31.61 -11.91 -1.08
C TRP A 18 -31.70 -10.38 -1.03
N PRO A 19 -32.29 -9.68 -2.03
CA PRO A 19 -32.40 -8.21 -1.99
C PRO A 19 -33.11 -7.68 -0.73
N GLY A 20 -34.13 -8.40 -0.26
CA GLY A 20 -34.91 -8.03 0.94
C GLY A 20 -34.32 -8.49 2.28
N SER A 21 -33.28 -9.32 2.28
CA SER A 21 -32.79 -10.03 3.47
C SER A 21 -32.33 -9.13 4.63
N MET A 22 -31.97 -7.86 4.34
CA MET A 22 -31.44 -6.91 5.32
C MET A 22 -32.23 -5.60 5.38
N GLN A 23 -33.47 -5.59 4.89
CA GLN A 23 -34.33 -4.41 4.95
C GLN A 23 -34.56 -3.95 6.39
N ASP A 24 -34.73 -4.88 7.33
CA ASP A 24 -34.91 -4.59 8.77
C ASP A 24 -33.69 -3.92 9.42
N LYS A 25 -32.52 -3.96 8.76
CA LYS A 25 -31.27 -3.34 9.20
C LYS A 25 -30.93 -2.08 8.41
N GLY A 26 -31.88 -1.55 7.65
CA GLY A 26 -31.73 -0.31 6.89
C GLY A 26 -30.98 -0.46 5.56
N VAL A 27 -30.85 -1.67 5.02
CA VAL A 27 -30.30 -1.92 3.67
C VAL A 27 -31.45 -2.24 2.71
N PRO A 28 -31.88 -1.29 1.86
CA PRO A 28 -33.06 -1.48 1.01
C PRO A 28 -32.90 -2.58 -0.04
N ASP A 29 -31.68 -2.70 -0.59
CA ASP A 29 -31.30 -3.72 -1.56
C ASP A 29 -29.90 -4.27 -1.24
N MET A 30 -29.89 -5.51 -0.76
CA MET A 30 -28.66 -6.23 -0.42
C MET A 30 -27.77 -6.49 -1.64
N GLN A 31 -28.33 -6.71 -2.83
CA GLN A 31 -27.53 -7.01 -4.02
C GLN A 31 -26.75 -5.78 -4.49
N SER A 32 -27.39 -4.61 -4.46
CA SER A 32 -26.74 -3.34 -4.76
C SER A 32 -25.64 -3.02 -3.76
N ALA A 33 -25.89 -3.21 -2.46
CA ALA A 33 -24.89 -3.01 -1.40
C ALA A 33 -23.69 -3.98 -1.55
N TYR A 34 -23.96 -5.26 -1.81
CA TYR A 34 -22.94 -6.28 -2.06
C TYR A 34 -22.06 -5.90 -3.26
N SER A 35 -22.68 -5.53 -4.38
CA SER A 35 -21.98 -5.13 -5.60
C SER A 35 -21.14 -3.87 -5.39
N ALA A 36 -21.63 -2.89 -4.63
CA ALA A 36 -20.89 -1.67 -4.31
C ALA A 36 -19.64 -1.96 -3.47
N ILE A 37 -19.76 -2.76 -2.41
CA ILE A 37 -18.66 -3.05 -1.49
C ILE A 37 -17.61 -3.95 -2.15
N PHE A 38 -18.03 -5.11 -2.67
CA PHE A 38 -17.12 -6.07 -3.26
C PHE A 38 -16.59 -5.62 -4.62
N GLY A 39 -17.40 -4.89 -5.39
CA GLY A 39 -16.96 -4.19 -6.61
C GLY A 39 -15.85 -3.19 -6.31
N GLN A 40 -16.03 -2.33 -5.31
CA GLN A 40 -14.99 -1.40 -4.89
C GLN A 40 -13.73 -2.12 -4.40
N GLY A 41 -13.88 -3.22 -3.65
CA GLY A 41 -12.75 -4.05 -3.22
C GLY A 41 -11.93 -4.61 -4.38
N MET A 42 -12.58 -5.05 -5.46
CA MET A 42 -11.87 -5.52 -6.67
C MET A 42 -11.05 -4.41 -7.33
N TRP A 43 -11.58 -3.18 -7.40
CA TRP A 43 -10.87 -2.02 -7.94
C TRP A 43 -9.69 -1.59 -7.05
N ILE A 44 -9.85 -1.63 -5.73
CA ILE A 44 -8.76 -1.38 -4.78
C ILE A 44 -7.62 -2.36 -5.05
N ILE A 45 -7.92 -3.64 -5.17
CA ILE A 45 -6.89 -4.68 -5.32
C ILE A 45 -6.25 -4.61 -6.72
N GLY A 46 -7.04 -4.40 -7.77
CA GLY A 46 -6.51 -4.18 -9.12
C GLY A 46 -5.61 -2.94 -9.18
N GLY A 47 -6.03 -1.85 -8.53
CA GLY A 47 -5.24 -0.64 -8.37
C GLY A 47 -3.93 -0.89 -7.61
N SER A 48 -3.96 -1.64 -6.50
CA SER A 48 -2.78 -2.05 -5.74
C SER A 48 -1.80 -2.88 -6.56
N LEU A 49 -2.27 -3.83 -7.37
CA LEU A 49 -1.39 -4.62 -8.22
C LEU A 49 -0.73 -3.76 -9.31
N ALA A 50 -1.49 -2.88 -9.95
CA ALA A 50 -0.97 -1.95 -10.95
C ALA A 50 0.04 -0.96 -10.35
N ALA A 51 -0.30 -0.39 -9.19
CA ALA A 51 0.58 0.50 -8.43
C ALA A 51 1.86 -0.19 -8.00
N PHE A 52 1.78 -1.45 -7.56
CA PHE A 52 2.94 -2.25 -7.19
C PHE A 52 3.89 -2.46 -8.37
N VAL A 53 3.39 -2.91 -9.52
CA VAL A 53 4.23 -3.13 -10.71
C VAL A 53 4.86 -1.80 -11.16
N PHE A 54 4.07 -0.74 -11.22
CA PHE A 54 4.57 0.56 -11.65
C PHE A 54 5.61 1.13 -10.67
N SER A 55 5.33 1.10 -9.37
CA SER A 55 6.24 1.61 -8.35
C SER A 55 7.56 0.86 -8.31
N GLN A 56 7.56 -0.46 -8.53
CA GLN A 56 8.79 -1.24 -8.68
C GLN A 56 9.63 -0.82 -9.89
N LEU A 57 9.00 -0.56 -11.05
CA LEU A 57 9.72 -0.08 -12.23
C LEU A 57 10.33 1.31 -12.01
N VAL A 58 9.59 2.20 -11.33
CA VAL A 58 10.10 3.51 -10.92
C VAL A 58 11.25 3.36 -9.95
N ASP A 59 11.13 2.49 -8.94
CA ASP A 59 12.19 2.23 -7.96
C ASP A 59 13.49 1.81 -8.63
N VAL A 60 13.45 0.79 -9.49
CA VAL A 60 14.62 0.29 -10.22
C VAL A 60 15.22 1.38 -11.11
N THR A 61 14.37 2.15 -11.82
CA THR A 61 14.84 3.20 -12.73
C THR A 61 15.52 4.34 -11.96
N ILE A 62 14.92 4.81 -10.87
CA ILE A 62 15.50 5.85 -10.00
C ILE A 62 16.78 5.33 -9.35
N PHE A 63 16.79 4.07 -8.88
CA PHE A 63 17.96 3.44 -8.29
C PHE A 63 19.16 3.46 -9.25
N HIS A 64 18.94 3.05 -10.51
CA HIS A 64 19.97 3.08 -11.54
C HIS A 64 20.40 4.51 -11.88
N ARG A 65 19.46 5.46 -11.93
CA ARG A 65 19.77 6.87 -12.20
C ARG A 65 20.63 7.50 -11.10
N ILE A 66 20.30 7.24 -9.83
CA ILE A 66 21.11 7.70 -8.69
C ILE A 66 22.47 7.00 -8.72
N LYS A 67 22.54 5.69 -9.00
CA LYS A 67 23.83 4.97 -9.15
C LYS A 67 24.74 5.61 -10.20
N PHE A 68 24.19 6.02 -11.34
CA PHE A 68 24.96 6.70 -12.39
C PHE A 68 25.51 8.06 -11.93
N LEU A 69 24.73 8.81 -11.14
CA LEU A 69 25.11 10.15 -10.65
C LEU A 69 26.07 10.12 -9.45
N THR A 70 25.89 9.18 -8.52
CA THR A 70 26.63 9.15 -7.24
C THR A 70 27.75 8.10 -7.20
N GLY A 71 27.88 7.28 -8.23
CA GLY A 71 28.83 6.16 -8.27
C GLY A 71 28.51 5.08 -7.23
N GLU A 72 29.53 4.30 -6.85
CA GLU A 72 29.35 3.15 -5.94
C GLU A 72 29.32 3.53 -4.45
N LYS A 73 29.72 4.75 -4.07
CA LYS A 73 29.99 5.11 -2.68
C LYS A 73 28.74 5.26 -1.81
N ASN A 74 27.62 5.71 -2.38
CA ASN A 74 26.43 6.09 -1.60
C ASN A 74 25.25 5.13 -1.82
N ILE A 75 25.42 3.87 -1.39
CA ILE A 75 24.39 2.82 -1.49
C ILE A 75 23.12 3.19 -0.72
N TRP A 76 23.27 3.86 0.42
CA TRP A 76 22.15 4.30 1.24
C TRP A 76 21.29 5.35 0.52
N LEU A 77 21.92 6.36 -0.08
CA LEU A 77 21.21 7.45 -0.75
C LEU A 77 20.38 6.94 -1.94
N ARG A 78 20.92 5.99 -2.72
CA ARG A 78 20.17 5.38 -3.83
C ARG A 78 19.00 4.52 -3.35
N ALA A 79 19.20 3.68 -2.32
CA ALA A 79 18.17 2.76 -1.85
C ALA A 79 17.02 3.51 -1.15
N THR A 80 17.35 4.47 -0.27
CA THR A 80 16.34 5.27 0.41
C THR A 80 15.67 6.26 -0.54
N GLY A 81 16.43 6.90 -1.44
CA GLY A 81 15.89 7.84 -2.42
C GLY A 81 14.92 7.17 -3.40
N SER A 82 15.27 6.00 -3.94
CA SER A 82 14.39 5.26 -4.85
C SER A 82 13.12 4.78 -4.15
N THR A 83 13.25 4.27 -2.92
CA THR A 83 12.12 3.76 -2.12
C THR A 83 11.13 4.88 -1.77
N VAL A 84 11.62 6.07 -1.39
CA VAL A 84 10.76 7.20 -1.06
C VAL A 84 9.97 7.64 -2.28
N ILE A 85 10.61 7.74 -3.45
CA ILE A 85 9.96 8.17 -4.68
C ILE A 85 8.95 7.11 -5.15
N SER A 86 9.32 5.83 -5.15
CA SER A 86 8.44 4.74 -5.57
C SER A 86 7.21 4.61 -4.68
N GLN A 87 7.35 4.80 -3.36
CA GLN A 87 6.21 4.77 -2.43
C GLN A 87 5.20 5.90 -2.65
N ILE A 88 5.62 7.05 -3.19
CA ILE A 88 4.69 8.13 -3.53
C ILE A 88 3.80 7.67 -4.69
N PHE A 89 4.41 7.17 -5.76
CA PHE A 89 3.69 6.63 -6.92
C PHE A 89 2.78 5.47 -6.54
N ASP A 90 3.23 4.58 -5.67
CA ASP A 90 2.41 3.49 -5.14
C ASP A 90 1.09 4.02 -4.56
N SER A 91 1.16 4.92 -3.56
CA SER A 91 -0.06 5.48 -2.96
C SER A 91 -0.94 6.24 -3.96
N LEU A 92 -0.35 7.05 -4.84
CA LEU A 92 -1.12 7.86 -5.78
C LEU A 92 -1.86 7.00 -6.80
N ILE A 93 -1.20 5.96 -7.33
CA ILE A 93 -1.77 5.08 -8.34
C ILE A 93 -2.87 4.22 -7.72
N VAL A 94 -2.68 3.72 -6.49
CA VAL A 94 -3.75 3.01 -5.76
C VAL A 94 -4.97 3.91 -5.60
N LEU A 95 -4.79 5.13 -5.08
CA LEU A 95 -5.89 6.07 -4.87
C LEU A 95 -6.60 6.43 -6.18
N TYR A 96 -5.83 6.67 -7.24
CA TYR A 96 -6.37 7.05 -8.53
C TYR A 96 -7.17 5.92 -9.18
N ILE A 97 -6.60 4.72 -9.28
CA ILE A 97 -7.29 3.59 -9.92
C ILE A 97 -8.50 3.16 -9.09
N ALA A 98 -8.35 3.06 -7.77
CA ALA A 98 -9.40 2.52 -6.92
C ALA A 98 -10.58 3.49 -6.76
N PHE A 99 -10.34 4.78 -6.63
CA PHE A 99 -11.37 5.74 -6.23
C PHE A 99 -11.76 6.76 -7.31
N VAL A 100 -10.87 7.06 -8.27
CA VAL A 100 -11.20 7.96 -9.39
C VAL A 100 -11.72 7.18 -10.59
N LEU A 101 -11.04 6.10 -11.00
CA LEU A 101 -11.48 5.24 -12.09
C LEU A 101 -12.51 4.18 -11.66
N GLY A 102 -12.46 3.76 -10.40
CA GLY A 102 -13.41 2.82 -9.83
C GLY A 102 -14.84 3.39 -9.70
N PRO A 103 -15.80 2.56 -9.28
CA PRO A 103 -17.23 2.90 -9.28
C PRO A 103 -17.60 4.07 -8.35
N GLN A 104 -16.72 4.44 -7.41
CA GLN A 104 -16.89 5.59 -6.53
C GLN A 104 -16.72 6.95 -7.22
N GLN A 105 -16.03 7.02 -8.38
CA GLN A 105 -15.86 8.22 -9.21
C GLN A 105 -15.61 9.51 -8.40
N TRP A 106 -14.62 9.49 -7.52
CA TRP A 106 -14.29 10.65 -6.70
C TRP A 106 -13.94 11.86 -7.56
N SER A 107 -14.38 13.04 -7.10
CA SER A 107 -13.98 14.30 -7.72
C SER A 107 -12.47 14.51 -7.58
N MET A 108 -11.86 15.23 -8.53
CA MET A 108 -10.43 15.55 -8.48
C MET A 108 -10.07 16.30 -7.19
N SER A 109 -10.96 17.14 -6.68
CA SER A 109 -10.79 17.85 -5.41
C SER A 109 -10.69 16.90 -4.21
N LEU A 110 -11.56 15.87 -4.16
CA LEU A 110 -11.53 14.87 -3.09
C LEU A 110 -10.28 13.99 -3.19
N PHE A 111 -9.92 13.56 -4.40
CA PHE A 111 -8.69 12.81 -4.65
C PHE A 111 -7.46 13.58 -4.16
N LEU A 112 -7.31 14.85 -4.55
CA LEU A 112 -6.18 15.67 -4.12
C LEU A 112 -6.15 15.87 -2.61
N ALA A 113 -7.31 16.16 -1.99
CA ALA A 113 -7.38 16.31 -0.54
C ALA A 113 -6.92 15.04 0.21
N VAL A 114 -7.43 13.87 -0.19
CA VAL A 114 -7.06 12.58 0.43
C VAL A 114 -5.61 12.22 0.13
N ALA A 115 -5.13 12.44 -1.09
CA ALA A 115 -3.74 12.20 -1.48
C ALA A 115 -2.77 13.07 -0.66
N THR A 116 -3.08 14.35 -0.46
CA THR A 116 -2.28 15.25 0.38
C THR A 116 -2.28 14.78 1.83
N VAL A 117 -3.43 14.44 2.40
CA VAL A 117 -3.51 13.93 3.78
C VAL A 117 -2.72 12.61 3.93
N ASN A 118 -2.84 11.70 2.97
CA ASN A 118 -2.10 10.43 2.97
C ASN A 118 -0.58 10.67 2.95
N TYR A 119 -0.13 11.60 2.10
CA TYR A 119 1.27 11.97 2.01
C TYR A 119 1.79 12.59 3.31
N VAL A 120 1.08 13.57 3.88
CA VAL A 120 1.45 14.20 5.16
C VAL A 120 1.49 13.16 6.27
N TYR A 121 0.51 12.27 6.34
CA TYR A 121 0.49 11.18 7.31
C TYR A 121 1.72 10.28 7.18
N LYS A 122 2.10 9.86 5.97
CA LYS A 122 3.31 9.05 5.74
C LYS A 122 4.58 9.78 6.20
N VAL A 123 4.70 11.07 5.91
CA VAL A 123 5.85 11.89 6.33
C VAL A 123 5.91 12.01 7.85
N CYS A 124 4.80 12.35 8.51
CA CYS A 124 4.73 12.42 9.97
C CYS A 124 5.06 11.06 10.60
N ALA A 125 4.51 9.97 10.08
CA ALA A 125 4.80 8.62 10.53
C ALA A 125 6.29 8.29 10.37
N ALA A 126 6.91 8.64 9.24
CA ALA A 126 8.35 8.42 9.03
C ALA A 126 9.22 9.21 10.04
N ILE A 127 8.86 10.46 10.32
CA ILE A 127 9.56 11.29 11.32
C ILE A 127 9.45 10.70 12.72
N VAL A 128 8.30 10.15 13.10
CA VAL A 128 8.08 9.52 14.42
C VAL A 128 8.74 8.14 14.51
N LEU A 129 8.67 7.35 13.44
CA LEU A 129 9.19 5.98 13.42
C LEU A 129 10.73 5.96 13.44
N THR A 130 11.38 6.95 12.83
CA THR A 130 12.85 7.06 12.78
C THR A 130 13.50 7.04 14.18
N PRO A 131 13.17 7.95 15.13
CA PRO A 131 13.72 7.91 16.49
C PRO A 131 13.27 6.68 17.27
N LEU A 132 12.03 6.19 17.06
CA LEU A 132 11.54 4.98 17.70
C LEU A 132 12.41 3.77 17.35
N LEU A 133 12.80 3.63 16.08
CA LEU A 133 13.68 2.55 15.62
C LEU A 133 15.04 2.58 16.34
N TYR A 134 15.63 3.76 16.54
CA TYR A 134 16.88 3.88 17.31
C TYR A 134 16.70 3.47 18.79
N VAL A 135 15.58 3.86 19.42
CA VAL A 135 15.28 3.47 20.81
C VAL A 135 15.11 1.96 20.93
N VAL A 136 14.37 1.34 20.00
CA VAL A 136 14.17 -0.11 19.98
C VAL A 136 15.49 -0.84 19.72
N HIS A 137 16.29 -0.38 18.76
CA HIS A 137 17.60 -0.97 18.48
C HIS A 137 18.51 -0.93 19.72
N ASN A 138 18.57 0.22 20.41
CA ASN A 138 19.37 0.35 21.63
C ASN A 138 18.84 -0.54 22.77
N ARG A 139 17.52 -0.72 22.90
CA ARG A 139 16.92 -1.65 23.88
C ARG A 139 17.28 -3.10 23.58
N ILE A 140 17.24 -3.50 22.31
CA ILE A 140 17.59 -4.84 21.85
C ILE A 140 19.09 -5.12 22.09
N ASP A 141 19.96 -4.18 21.72
CA ASP A 141 21.41 -4.31 21.93
C ASP A 141 21.78 -4.39 23.42
N ASN A 142 21.08 -3.64 24.28
CA ASN A 142 21.27 -3.71 25.73
C ASN A 142 20.73 -5.01 26.35
N PHE A 143 19.74 -5.66 25.73
CA PHE A 143 19.14 -6.89 26.22
C PHE A 143 19.88 -8.16 25.76
N LEU A 144 20.34 -8.21 24.50
CA LEU A 144 21.09 -9.34 23.93
C LEU A 144 22.59 -9.32 24.27
N GLY A 145 23.13 -8.15 24.63
CA GLY A 145 24.57 -7.95 24.78
C GLY A 145 25.26 -7.80 23.41
N LYS A 146 26.23 -6.88 23.33
CA LYS A 146 26.90 -6.51 22.06
C LYS A 146 27.50 -7.70 21.32
N GLU A 147 27.98 -8.73 22.04
CA GLU A 147 28.63 -9.90 21.48
C GLU A 147 27.66 -10.83 20.72
N LEU A 148 26.44 -11.03 21.23
CA LEU A 148 25.42 -11.86 20.59
C LEU A 148 24.72 -11.11 19.46
N SER A 149 24.50 -9.80 19.60
CA SER A 149 24.00 -8.92 18.52
C SER A 149 24.92 -8.94 17.31
N LEU A 150 26.25 -8.85 17.53
CA LEU A 150 27.26 -8.96 16.48
C LEU A 150 27.25 -10.34 15.80
N LYS A 151 27.24 -11.44 16.56
CA LYS A 151 27.14 -12.79 16.00
C LYS A 151 25.90 -13.00 15.15
N MET A 152 24.73 -12.53 15.60
CA MET A 152 23.48 -12.63 14.83
C MET A 152 23.50 -11.77 13.55
N ARG A 153 24.15 -10.60 13.58
CA ARG A 153 24.34 -9.76 12.38
C ARG A 153 25.29 -10.42 11.38
N GLU A 154 26.37 -11.03 11.85
CA GLU A 154 27.30 -11.79 11.00
C GLU A 154 26.65 -13.02 10.38
N GLU A 155 25.86 -13.77 11.15
CA GLU A 155 25.11 -14.93 10.62
C GLU A 155 24.02 -14.54 9.62
N ALA A 156 23.33 -13.42 9.84
CA ALA A 156 22.32 -12.91 8.92
C ALA A 156 22.90 -12.41 7.59
N MET A 157 24.13 -11.88 7.58
CA MET A 157 24.84 -11.48 6.35
C MET A 157 25.52 -12.64 5.62
N ARG A 158 25.62 -13.81 6.25
CA ARG A 158 26.22 -15.03 5.66
C ARG A 158 25.23 -15.90 4.89
N LYS A 159 23.94 -15.56 4.88
CA LYS A 159 22.88 -16.20 4.08
C LYS A 159 22.47 -15.30 2.92
#